data_AF-A0AA36NFE1-F1
#
_entry.id   AF-A0AA36NFE1-F1
#
_cell.length_a   1.000
_cell.length_b   1.000
_cell.length_c   1.000
_cell.angle_alpha   90.00
_cell.angle_beta   90.00
_cell.angle_gamma   90.00
#
_symmetry.space_group_name_H-M   'P 1'
#
loop_
_entity.id
_entity.type
_entity.pdbx_description
1 polymer ?
#
loop_
_entity_poly.entity_id
_entity_poly.type
_entity_poly.pdbx_seq_one_letter_code
_entity_poly.pdbx_strand_id
1 'polypeptide(L)'
;MAQMGTLTGGDYENINVMESVMTLGGLLARSESMEITNDPRFFQDSVLSLRLAAFGGLGVVAGLMVQNSMDHLFDMKKTMRFGPDHIDTAVQLTAFIILSLVHFLNIIATYVGVAQPYHVIRLMTAGPVGFESAACYYLNKNIIAWRHFAVFGALASMPLFLASSGLRMIVKFDRENVAEPDPPQNLNDIDRIVGISVCVGFILMAVVLTYIHFKHWGIFEERYKLLKPNLHQHHDVLDTMSRRK
;
A
#
# COMPACT_ATOMS: atom_id res chain seq x y z
N MET A 1 -7.20 -62.70 -0.84
CA MET A 1 -6.11 -61.87 -1.41
C MET A 1 -6.74 -60.94 -2.43
N ALA A 2 -7.03 -59.71 -2.04
CA ALA A 2 -7.68 -58.71 -2.88
C ALA A 2 -6.62 -57.71 -3.37
N GLN A 3 -6.55 -57.52 -4.70
CA GLN A 3 -5.68 -56.54 -5.33
C GLN A 3 -6.26 -55.13 -5.15
N MET A 4 -5.43 -54.24 -4.62
CA MET A 4 -5.71 -52.83 -4.38
C MET A 4 -5.48 -52.07 -5.69
N GLY A 5 -6.55 -51.62 -6.33
CA GLY A 5 -6.49 -50.81 -7.56
C GLY A 5 -5.98 -49.40 -7.26
N THR A 6 -4.85 -49.04 -7.86
CA THR A 6 -4.28 -47.69 -7.86
C THR A 6 -5.11 -46.76 -8.77
N LEU A 7 -5.82 -45.80 -8.16
CA LEU A 7 -6.54 -44.71 -8.82
C LEU A 7 -5.58 -43.57 -9.24
N THR A 8 -4.57 -43.90 -10.03
CA THR A 8 -3.64 -42.91 -10.62
C THR A 8 -3.40 -43.23 -12.09
N GLY A 9 -4.48 -43.35 -12.85
CA GLY A 9 -4.47 -43.52 -14.31
C GLY A 9 -5.19 -42.36 -14.97
N GLY A 10 -4.54 -41.20 -14.99
CA GLY A 10 -4.91 -40.08 -15.87
C GLY A 10 -3.69 -39.79 -16.74
N ASP A 11 -3.91 -39.76 -18.06
CA ASP A 11 -2.89 -39.58 -19.10
C ASP A 11 -2.07 -38.29 -18.89
N TYR A 12 -0.82 -38.44 -18.44
CA TYR A 12 0.18 -37.35 -18.37
C TYR A 12 1.36 -37.58 -19.33
N GLU A 13 1.20 -38.45 -20.34
CA GLU A 13 2.31 -38.85 -21.24
C GLU A 13 2.75 -37.78 -22.24
N ASN A 14 2.09 -36.62 -22.31
CA ASN A 14 2.49 -35.50 -23.19
C ASN A 14 2.62 -34.18 -22.45
N ILE A 15 3.20 -34.20 -21.24
CA ILE A 15 3.66 -32.99 -20.58
C ILE A 15 4.99 -32.55 -21.23
N ASN A 16 5.00 -31.33 -21.77
CA ASN A 16 6.18 -30.70 -22.37
C ASN A 16 7.40 -30.83 -21.44
N VAL A 17 8.58 -31.11 -22.00
CA VAL A 17 9.86 -31.29 -21.28
C VAL A 17 10.14 -30.15 -20.28
N MET A 18 9.65 -28.94 -20.57
CA MET A 18 9.73 -27.77 -19.70
C MET A 18 9.02 -27.95 -18.34
N GLU A 19 7.83 -28.59 -18.31
CA GLU A 19 7.07 -28.84 -17.07
C GLU A 19 7.68 -29.97 -16.24
N SER A 20 8.27 -30.97 -16.92
CA SER A 20 8.98 -32.07 -16.26
C SER A 20 10.25 -31.57 -15.56
N VAL A 21 10.96 -30.59 -16.16
CA VAL A 21 12.11 -29.93 -15.53
C VAL A 21 11.70 -29.04 -14.35
N MET A 22 10.54 -28.38 -14.40
CA MET A 22 10.03 -27.58 -13.26
C MET A 22 9.58 -28.45 -12.08
N THR A 23 9.07 -29.66 -12.35
CA THR A 23 8.60 -30.58 -11.30
C THR A 23 9.72 -31.43 -10.69
N LEU A 24 10.76 -31.81 -11.45
CA LEU A 24 11.92 -32.55 -10.91
C LEU A 24 12.84 -31.67 -10.03
N GLY A 25 12.76 -30.34 -10.17
CA GLY A 25 13.66 -29.38 -9.53
C GLY A 25 13.38 -29.05 -8.06
N GLY A 26 12.38 -29.65 -7.41
CA GLY A 26 12.13 -29.54 -5.95
C GLY A 26 11.88 -28.13 -5.36
N LEU A 27 12.05 -27.08 -6.16
CA LEU A 27 11.98 -25.67 -5.77
C LEU A 27 10.60 -25.06 -6.04
N LEU A 28 9.79 -25.67 -6.92
CA LEU A 28 8.42 -25.26 -7.20
C LEU A 28 7.47 -26.39 -6.77
N ALA A 29 7.00 -26.27 -5.53
CA ALA A 29 6.03 -27.20 -4.95
C ALA A 29 4.74 -27.23 -5.80
N ARG A 30 4.06 -28.40 -5.79
CA ARG A 30 2.74 -28.67 -6.39
C ARG A 30 1.66 -27.60 -6.12
N SER A 31 1.90 -26.71 -5.16
CA SER A 31 1.18 -25.44 -4.90
C SER A 31 1.27 -24.37 -6.01
N GLU A 32 1.99 -24.62 -7.09
CA GLU A 32 2.11 -23.72 -8.26
C GLU A 32 1.21 -24.17 -9.45
N SER A 33 0.64 -25.38 -9.42
CA SER A 33 -0.27 -25.87 -10.47
C SER A 33 -1.72 -25.48 -10.14
N MET A 34 -2.28 -24.54 -10.93
CA MET A 34 -3.66 -24.05 -10.83
C MET A 34 -4.60 -24.83 -11.76
N GLU A 35 -4.96 -26.06 -11.41
CA GLU A 35 -5.99 -26.80 -12.16
C GLU A 35 -7.38 -26.54 -11.53
N ILE A 36 -8.12 -25.57 -12.10
CA ILE A 36 -9.38 -25.00 -11.56
C ILE A 36 -10.53 -25.12 -12.57
N THR A 37 -10.49 -26.10 -13.46
CA THR A 37 -11.34 -26.05 -14.65
C THR A 37 -12.84 -26.29 -14.40
N ASN A 38 -13.32 -26.61 -13.18
CA ASN A 38 -14.72 -27.01 -12.98
C ASN A 38 -15.41 -26.71 -11.62
N ASP A 39 -14.92 -25.82 -10.75
CA ASP A 39 -15.66 -25.50 -9.51
C ASP A 39 -16.53 -24.22 -9.66
N PRO A 40 -17.88 -24.34 -9.61
CA PRO A 40 -18.80 -23.21 -9.77
C PRO A 40 -18.62 -22.08 -8.72
N ARG A 41 -17.89 -22.34 -7.62
CA ARG A 41 -17.53 -21.32 -6.62
C ARG A 41 -16.51 -20.30 -7.12
N PHE A 42 -15.78 -20.58 -8.20
CA PHE A 42 -14.88 -19.60 -8.83
C PHE A 42 -15.59 -18.55 -9.68
N PHE A 43 -16.88 -18.73 -9.99
CA PHE A 43 -17.62 -17.88 -10.91
C PHE A 43 -18.52 -16.84 -10.22
N GLN A 44 -18.54 -16.78 -8.89
CA GLN A 44 -19.24 -15.73 -8.15
C GLN A 44 -18.25 -14.79 -7.48
N ASP A 45 -18.44 -13.48 -7.71
CA ASP A 45 -17.67 -12.43 -7.04
C ASP A 45 -17.86 -12.52 -5.53
N SER A 46 -16.85 -13.08 -4.86
CA SER A 46 -16.83 -13.15 -3.41
C SER A 46 -16.66 -11.76 -2.80
N VAL A 47 -17.21 -11.54 -1.61
CA VAL A 47 -16.95 -10.30 -0.83
C VAL A 47 -15.43 -10.10 -0.59
N LEU A 48 -14.67 -11.19 -0.58
CA LEU A 48 -13.21 -11.18 -0.43
C LEU A 48 -12.53 -10.56 -1.65
N SER A 49 -12.91 -10.95 -2.87
CA SER A 49 -12.34 -10.41 -4.12
C SER A 49 -12.65 -8.92 -4.27
N LEU A 50 -13.85 -8.47 -3.92
CA LEU A 50 -14.21 -7.04 -3.91
C LEU A 50 -13.33 -6.22 -2.95
N ARG A 51 -13.06 -6.74 -1.74
CA ARG A 51 -12.20 -6.07 -0.76
C ARG A 51 -10.74 -6.04 -1.21
N LEU A 52 -10.26 -7.11 -1.83
CA LEU A 52 -8.90 -7.17 -2.38
C LEU A 52 -8.73 -6.25 -3.58
N ALA A 53 -9.72 -6.15 -4.45
CA ALA A 53 -9.71 -5.24 -5.59
C ALA A 53 -9.60 -3.78 -5.13
N ALA A 54 -10.40 -3.38 -4.13
CA ALA A 54 -10.30 -2.05 -3.52
C ALA A 54 -8.91 -1.79 -2.91
N PHE A 55 -8.30 -2.81 -2.29
CA PHE A 55 -6.96 -2.70 -1.72
C PHE A 55 -5.86 -2.63 -2.80
N GLY A 56 -6.03 -3.35 -3.92
CA GLY A 56 -5.13 -3.27 -5.06
C GLY A 56 -5.03 -1.86 -5.64
N GLY A 57 -6.15 -1.14 -5.74
CA GLY A 57 -6.16 0.26 -6.17
C GLY A 57 -5.31 1.18 -5.26
N LEU A 58 -5.39 0.99 -3.95
CA LEU A 58 -4.54 1.72 -2.99
C LEU A 58 -3.05 1.37 -3.15
N GLY A 59 -2.74 0.10 -3.43
CA GLY A 59 -1.36 -0.34 -3.70
C GLY A 59 -0.74 0.35 -4.91
N VAL A 60 -1.51 0.54 -5.99
CA VAL A 60 -1.04 1.27 -7.19
C VAL A 60 -0.75 2.74 -6.87
N VAL A 61 -1.66 3.42 -6.15
CA VAL A 61 -1.46 4.82 -5.77
C VAL A 61 -0.24 4.98 -4.85
N ALA A 62 -0.07 4.08 -3.87
CA ALA A 62 1.12 4.06 -3.01
C ALA A 62 2.40 3.86 -3.83
N GLY A 63 2.40 2.95 -4.82
CA GLY A 63 3.54 2.71 -5.70
C GLY A 63 3.94 3.94 -6.51
N LEU A 64 2.97 4.66 -7.06
CA LEU A 64 3.22 5.94 -7.75
C LEU A 64 3.81 7.00 -6.80
N MET A 65 3.36 7.02 -5.55
CA MET A 65 3.92 7.91 -4.53
C MET A 65 5.33 7.52 -4.10
N VAL A 66 5.69 6.22 -4.08
CA VAL A 66 7.07 5.76 -3.86
C VAL A 66 8.00 6.34 -4.94
N GLN A 67 7.62 6.23 -6.22
CA GLN A 67 8.42 6.77 -7.32
C GLN A 67 8.62 8.29 -7.19
N ASN A 68 7.52 9.05 -7.06
CA ASN A 68 7.59 10.50 -6.96
C ASN A 68 8.37 10.99 -5.72
N SER A 69 8.20 10.31 -4.57
CA SER A 69 8.95 10.66 -3.36
C SER A 69 10.44 10.34 -3.49
N MET A 70 10.81 9.26 -4.17
CA MET A 70 12.19 8.90 -4.45
C MET A 70 12.88 9.92 -5.37
N ASP A 71 12.19 10.31 -6.45
CA ASP A 71 12.69 11.33 -7.38
C ASP A 71 12.92 12.66 -6.64
N HIS A 72 12.00 13.05 -5.75
CA HIS A 72 12.15 14.25 -4.92
C HIS A 72 13.29 14.17 -3.90
N LEU A 73 13.57 12.98 -3.35
CA LEU A 73 14.67 12.76 -2.42
C LEU A 73 16.03 12.86 -3.12
N PHE A 74 16.14 12.35 -4.35
CA PHE A 74 17.39 12.38 -5.11
C PHE A 74 17.67 13.73 -5.79
N ASP A 75 16.65 14.42 -6.26
CA ASP A 75 16.77 15.75 -6.88
C ASP A 75 17.11 16.86 -5.87
N MET A 76 17.29 16.54 -4.58
CA MET A 76 17.63 17.53 -3.57
C MET A 76 19.15 17.67 -3.37
N LYS A 77 19.67 18.90 -3.54
CA LYS A 77 21.09 19.24 -3.32
C LYS A 77 21.49 18.96 -1.85
N LYS A 78 22.37 17.99 -1.61
CA LYS A 78 22.76 17.52 -0.27
C LYS A 78 23.81 18.38 0.45
N THR A 79 24.20 19.50 -0.14
CA THR A 79 25.18 20.43 0.42
C THR A 79 24.56 21.23 1.57
N MET A 80 24.64 20.69 2.79
CA MET A 80 24.16 21.34 4.01
C MET A 80 25.34 22.00 4.73
N ARG A 81 25.39 23.34 4.73
CA ARG A 81 26.29 24.10 5.61
C ARG A 81 25.56 24.36 6.92
N PHE A 82 26.08 23.80 8.01
CA PHE A 82 25.53 24.02 9.34
C PHE A 82 26.11 25.32 9.90
N GLY A 83 25.25 26.33 10.05
CA GLY A 83 25.60 27.61 10.66
C GLY A 83 24.34 28.26 11.24
N PRO A 84 24.47 29.10 12.29
CA PRO A 84 23.33 29.74 12.97
C PRO A 84 22.52 30.66 12.04
N ASP A 85 23.13 31.15 10.96
CA ASP A 85 22.50 32.09 10.02
C ASP A 85 21.78 31.39 8.84
N HIS A 86 21.80 30.05 8.77
CA HIS A 86 21.29 29.29 7.63
C HIS A 86 19.97 28.55 7.94
N ILE A 87 18.90 29.31 8.12
CA ILE A 87 17.53 28.80 8.35
C ILE A 87 17.10 27.86 7.20
N ASP A 88 17.54 28.13 5.97
CA ASP A 88 17.18 27.32 4.79
C ASP A 88 17.71 25.88 4.88
N THR A 89 18.87 25.68 5.53
CA THR A 89 19.41 24.35 5.79
C THR A 89 18.50 23.56 6.74
N ALA A 90 17.97 24.21 7.80
CA ALA A 90 17.07 23.55 8.75
C ALA A 90 15.72 23.21 8.11
N VAL A 91 15.18 24.11 7.29
CA VAL A 91 13.95 23.87 6.51
C VAL A 91 14.14 22.71 5.53
N GLN A 92 15.28 22.69 4.83
CA GLN A 92 15.62 21.61 3.90
C GLN A 92 15.75 20.25 4.61
N LEU A 93 16.43 20.21 5.75
CA LEU A 93 16.58 19.00 6.56
C LEU A 93 15.22 18.49 7.05
N THR A 94 14.35 19.41 7.49
CA THR A 94 12.99 19.06 7.91
C THR A 94 12.18 18.49 6.76
N ALA A 95 12.23 19.11 5.58
CA ALA A 95 11.60 18.58 4.37
C ALA A 95 12.15 17.19 4.00
N PHE A 96 13.46 16.98 4.10
CA PHE A 96 14.09 15.69 3.84
C PHE A 96 13.58 14.57 4.77
N ILE A 97 13.47 14.86 6.08
CA ILE A 97 13.01 13.91 7.08
C ILE A 97 11.54 13.55 6.82
N ILE A 98 10.68 14.55 6.58
CA ILE A 98 9.26 14.32 6.29
C ILE A 98 9.11 13.49 5.01
N LEU A 99 9.84 13.84 3.94
CA LEU A 99 9.77 13.12 2.67
C LEU A 99 10.28 11.67 2.79
N SER A 100 11.32 11.44 3.60
CA SER A 100 11.86 10.11 3.88
C SER A 100 10.85 9.25 4.66
N LEU A 101 10.13 9.84 5.62
CA LEU A 101 9.04 9.16 6.33
C LEU A 101 7.88 8.83 5.38
N VAL A 102 7.48 9.77 4.52
CA VAL A 102 6.47 9.56 3.47
C VAL A 102 6.88 8.41 2.55
N HIS A 103 8.13 8.39 2.11
CA HIS A 103 8.66 7.33 1.24
C HIS A 103 8.59 5.96 1.94
N PHE A 104 9.04 5.88 3.19
CA PHE A 104 8.98 4.65 3.99
C PHE A 104 7.56 4.11 4.17
N LEU A 105 6.60 4.98 4.53
CA LEU A 105 5.19 4.60 4.67
C LEU A 105 4.61 4.07 3.35
N ASN A 106 4.93 4.71 2.23
CA ASN A 106 4.45 4.28 0.91
C ASN A 106 5.11 2.97 0.44
N ILE A 107 6.37 2.70 0.78
CA ILE A 107 7.00 1.39 0.51
C ILE A 107 6.25 0.28 1.24
N ILE A 108 5.97 0.46 2.53
CA ILE A 108 5.22 -0.54 3.31
C ILE A 108 3.82 -0.73 2.71
N ALA A 109 3.14 0.37 2.40
CA ALA A 109 1.80 0.30 1.82
C ALA A 109 1.78 -0.41 0.45
N THR A 110 2.77 -0.15 -0.41
CA THR A 110 2.91 -0.80 -1.71
C THR A 110 3.19 -2.30 -1.53
N TYR A 111 4.12 -2.66 -0.65
CA TYR A 111 4.45 -4.06 -0.39
C TYR A 111 3.24 -4.85 0.13
N VAL A 112 2.54 -4.33 1.15
CA VAL A 112 1.34 -4.97 1.69
C VAL A 112 0.24 -5.03 0.61
N GLY A 113 0.09 -3.94 -0.16
CA GLY A 113 -0.82 -3.79 -1.31
C GLY A 113 -0.70 -4.89 -2.36
N VAL A 114 0.52 -5.35 -2.63
CA VAL A 114 0.79 -6.41 -3.61
C VAL A 114 0.79 -7.80 -2.97
N ALA A 115 1.41 -7.96 -1.80
CA ALA A 115 1.58 -9.26 -1.15
C ALA A 115 0.24 -9.87 -0.68
N GLN A 116 -0.65 -9.06 -0.09
CA GLN A 116 -1.90 -9.59 0.45
C GLN A 116 -2.85 -10.14 -0.63
N PRO A 117 -3.16 -9.41 -1.72
CA PRO A 117 -3.97 -9.95 -2.81
C PRO A 117 -3.33 -11.18 -3.46
N TYR A 118 -2.01 -11.15 -3.67
CA TYR A 118 -1.28 -12.29 -4.24
C TYR A 118 -1.49 -13.57 -3.43
N HIS A 119 -1.22 -13.53 -2.12
CA HIS A 119 -1.38 -14.70 -1.26
C HIS A 119 -2.83 -15.17 -1.14
N VAL A 120 -3.78 -14.23 -1.07
CA VAL A 120 -5.20 -14.59 -0.92
C VAL A 120 -5.73 -15.22 -2.21
N ILE A 121 -5.45 -14.66 -3.38
CA ILE A 121 -5.85 -15.25 -4.67
C ILE A 121 -5.22 -16.64 -4.81
N ARG A 122 -3.93 -16.78 -4.49
CA ARG A 122 -3.23 -18.06 -4.55
C ARG A 122 -3.83 -19.11 -3.61
N LEU A 123 -4.21 -18.73 -2.40
CA LEU A 123 -4.90 -19.63 -1.47
C LEU A 123 -6.31 -19.97 -1.95
N MET A 124 -7.06 -19.01 -2.49
CA MET A 124 -8.39 -19.27 -3.05
C MET A 124 -8.33 -20.30 -4.18
N THR A 125 -7.25 -20.30 -4.95
CA THR A 125 -7.00 -21.26 -6.04
C THR A 125 -6.47 -22.63 -5.58
N ALA A 126 -6.21 -22.82 -4.28
CA ALA A 126 -5.66 -24.07 -3.75
C ALA A 126 -6.75 -25.15 -3.51
N GLY A 127 -7.39 -25.61 -4.58
CA GLY A 127 -8.30 -26.76 -4.56
C GLY A 127 -9.55 -26.59 -3.67
N PRO A 128 -10.19 -27.70 -3.23
CA PRO A 128 -11.51 -27.66 -2.59
C PRO A 128 -11.53 -26.99 -1.20
N VAL A 129 -10.38 -26.87 -0.53
CA VAL A 129 -10.22 -26.24 0.80
C VAL A 129 -9.54 -24.86 0.71
N GLY A 130 -9.20 -24.42 -0.51
CA GLY A 130 -8.47 -23.18 -0.74
C GLY A 130 -9.20 -21.94 -0.23
N PHE A 131 -10.52 -21.87 -0.45
CA PHE A 131 -11.35 -20.75 -0.01
C PHE A 131 -11.35 -20.58 1.52
N GLU A 132 -11.52 -21.67 2.28
CA GLU A 132 -11.50 -21.62 3.75
C GLU A 132 -10.12 -21.20 4.28
N SER A 133 -9.06 -21.72 3.65
CA SER A 133 -7.68 -21.35 3.98
C SER A 133 -7.39 -19.87 3.70
N ALA A 134 -7.89 -19.34 2.58
CA ALA A 134 -7.80 -17.94 2.22
C ALA A 134 -8.55 -17.03 3.21
N ALA A 135 -9.74 -17.45 3.65
CA ALA A 135 -10.50 -16.75 4.68
C ALA A 135 -9.74 -16.71 6.01
N CYS A 136 -9.19 -17.84 6.48
CA CYS A 136 -8.38 -17.92 7.70
C CYS A 136 -7.15 -17.00 7.64
N TYR A 137 -6.44 -16.96 6.50
CA TYR A 137 -5.32 -16.05 6.28
C TYR A 137 -5.77 -14.58 6.31
N TYR A 138 -6.85 -14.23 5.60
CA TYR A 138 -7.35 -12.86 5.52
C TYR A 138 -7.86 -12.31 6.87
N LEU A 139 -8.41 -13.19 7.72
CA LEU A 139 -8.88 -12.85 9.07
C LEU A 139 -7.77 -12.88 10.14
N ASN A 140 -6.53 -13.22 9.80
CA ASN A 140 -5.43 -13.24 10.74
C ASN A 140 -5.17 -11.82 11.31
N LYS A 141 -5.18 -11.69 12.65
CA LYS A 141 -5.04 -10.39 13.35
C LYS A 141 -3.78 -9.62 12.97
N ASN A 142 -2.66 -10.31 12.72
CA ASN A 142 -1.41 -9.67 12.32
C ASN A 142 -1.51 -9.09 10.91
N ILE A 143 -2.09 -9.85 9.98
CA ILE A 143 -2.32 -9.41 8.59
C ILE A 143 -3.29 -8.23 8.55
N ILE A 144 -4.33 -8.27 9.38
CA ILE A 144 -5.28 -7.16 9.55
C ILE A 144 -4.57 -5.90 10.07
N ALA A 145 -3.72 -6.02 11.09
CA ALA A 145 -2.98 -4.89 11.64
C ALA A 145 -2.07 -4.24 10.58
N TRP A 146 -1.30 -5.04 9.82
CA TRP A 146 -0.47 -4.55 8.72
C TRP A 146 -1.29 -3.89 7.61
N ARG A 147 -2.46 -4.44 7.29
CA ARG A 147 -3.38 -3.83 6.31
C ARG A 147 -3.87 -2.46 6.78
N HIS A 148 -4.30 -2.33 8.03
CA HIS A 148 -4.73 -1.05 8.58
C HIS A 148 -3.58 -0.05 8.64
N PHE A 149 -2.39 -0.48 9.04
CA PHE A 149 -1.21 0.36 9.06
C PHE A 149 -0.83 0.83 7.64
N ALA A 150 -0.89 -0.05 6.64
CA ALA A 150 -0.64 0.29 5.23
C ALA A 150 -1.64 1.32 4.70
N VAL A 151 -2.95 1.12 4.92
CA VAL A 151 -3.98 2.08 4.49
C VAL A 151 -3.82 3.41 5.20
N PHE A 152 -3.61 3.40 6.52
CA PHE A 152 -3.42 4.62 7.29
C PHE A 152 -2.16 5.37 6.85
N GLY A 153 -1.06 4.65 6.67
CA GLY A 153 0.21 5.20 6.18
C GLY A 153 0.08 5.82 4.80
N ALA A 154 -0.56 5.14 3.85
CA ALA A 154 -0.79 5.66 2.49
C ALA A 154 -1.70 6.88 2.46
N LEU A 155 -2.75 6.92 3.29
CA LEU A 155 -3.64 8.09 3.35
C LEU A 155 -2.99 9.28 4.06
N ALA A 156 -2.23 9.03 5.13
CA ALA A 156 -1.51 10.07 5.87
C ALA A 156 -0.28 10.60 5.11
N SER A 157 0.31 9.80 4.22
CA SER A 157 1.48 10.19 3.44
C SER A 157 1.16 11.25 2.38
N MET A 158 -0.07 11.28 1.84
CA MET A 158 -0.49 12.26 0.82
C MET A 158 -0.41 13.73 1.28
N PRO A 159 -1.03 14.15 2.41
CA PRO A 159 -0.90 15.53 2.87
C PRO A 159 0.52 15.87 3.34
N LEU A 160 1.23 14.89 3.94
CA LEU A 160 2.63 15.07 4.34
C LEU A 160 3.55 15.26 3.12
N PHE A 161 3.30 14.56 2.02
CA PHE A 161 4.02 14.72 0.77
C PHE A 161 3.83 16.12 0.18
N LEU A 162 2.60 16.66 0.20
CA LEU A 162 2.31 18.03 -0.24
C LEU A 162 3.01 19.06 0.64
N ALA A 163 2.93 18.91 1.96
CA ALA A 163 3.59 19.81 2.90
C ALA A 163 5.12 19.79 2.71
N SER A 164 5.71 18.61 2.59
CA SER A 164 7.15 18.46 2.32
C SER A 164 7.56 19.05 0.97
N SER A 165 6.73 18.89 -0.07
CA SER A 165 7.01 19.46 -1.38
C SER A 165 6.97 20.99 -1.34
N GLY A 166 6.05 21.58 -0.58
CA GLY A 166 5.99 23.03 -0.35
C GLY A 166 7.24 23.57 0.35
N LEU A 167 7.72 22.90 1.41
CA LEU A 167 8.96 23.28 2.10
C LEU A 167 10.19 23.18 1.20
N ARG A 168 10.22 22.18 0.32
CA ARG A 168 11.30 21.98 -0.64
C ARG A 168 11.38 23.11 -1.67
N MET A 169 10.23 23.63 -2.12
CA MET A 169 10.21 24.70 -3.12
C MET A 169 10.87 26.00 -2.64
N ILE A 170 10.80 26.33 -1.35
CA ILE A 170 11.49 27.50 -0.77
C ILE A 170 12.99 27.44 -1.09
N VAL A 171 13.60 26.30 -0.84
CA VAL A 171 15.05 26.10 -1.01
C VAL A 171 15.43 25.95 -2.48
N LYS A 172 14.51 25.44 -3.30
CA LYS A 172 14.74 25.24 -4.74
C LYS A 172 14.82 26.57 -5.49
N PHE A 173 13.87 27.48 -5.26
CA PHE A 173 13.90 28.82 -5.87
C PHE A 173 15.12 29.64 -5.44
N ASP A 174 15.55 29.50 -4.19
CA ASP A 174 16.71 30.21 -3.65
C ASP A 174 18.05 29.76 -4.27
N ARG A 175 18.20 28.45 -4.52
CA ARG A 175 19.49 27.84 -4.93
C ARG A 175 19.65 27.56 -6.41
N GLU A 176 18.59 27.63 -7.21
CA GLU A 176 18.66 27.42 -8.67
C GLU A 176 18.89 28.73 -9.44
N ASN A 177 18.56 29.88 -8.85
CA ASN A 177 18.80 31.19 -9.44
C ASN A 177 20.25 31.69 -9.28
N VAL A 178 21.05 31.00 -8.45
CA VAL A 178 22.47 31.31 -8.26
C VAL A 178 23.32 30.42 -9.18
N ALA A 179 23.96 31.03 -10.18
CA ALA A 179 25.02 30.38 -10.93
C ALA A 179 26.25 30.16 -10.02
N GLU A 180 26.71 28.91 -9.91
CA GLU A 180 27.93 28.51 -9.16
C GLU A 180 29.16 29.34 -9.59
N PRO A 181 30.14 29.64 -8.69
CA PRO A 181 30.55 28.80 -7.55
C PRO A 181 30.30 29.36 -6.13
N ASP A 182 29.97 30.65 -5.98
CA ASP A 182 29.70 31.24 -4.67
C ASP A 182 28.42 32.08 -4.71
N PRO A 183 27.39 31.74 -3.90
CA PRO A 183 26.19 32.55 -3.85
C PRO A 183 26.51 33.96 -3.37
N PRO A 184 26.17 35.01 -4.14
CA PRO A 184 26.27 36.37 -3.63
C PRO A 184 25.44 36.47 -2.35
N GLN A 185 26.03 37.03 -1.29
CA GLN A 185 25.41 37.15 0.04
C GLN A 185 24.07 37.90 0.03
N ASN A 186 23.78 38.66 -1.04
CA ASN A 186 22.52 39.36 -1.26
C ASN A 186 21.70 38.62 -2.33
N LEU A 187 20.95 37.62 -1.90
CA LEU A 187 19.87 37.03 -2.70
C LEU A 187 18.79 38.10 -2.96
N ASN A 188 18.22 38.11 -4.15
CA ASN A 188 17.10 39.00 -4.46
C ASN A 188 15.90 38.61 -3.59
N ASP A 189 15.42 39.52 -2.76
CA ASP A 189 14.25 39.32 -1.89
C ASP A 189 13.01 38.80 -2.65
N ILE A 190 12.92 39.11 -3.94
CA ILE A 190 11.85 38.67 -4.85
C ILE A 190 11.77 37.13 -4.93
N ASP A 191 12.89 36.43 -5.07
CA ASP A 191 12.91 34.97 -5.24
C ASP A 191 12.42 34.26 -3.97
N ARG A 192 12.79 34.81 -2.81
CA ARG A 192 12.35 34.33 -1.51
C ARG A 192 10.85 34.54 -1.30
N ILE A 193 10.32 35.70 -1.69
CA ILE A 193 8.88 35.99 -1.63
C ILE A 193 8.10 35.01 -2.52
N VAL A 194 8.58 34.73 -3.74
CA VAL A 194 7.96 33.76 -4.64
C VAL A 194 7.97 32.36 -4.02
N GLY A 195 9.12 31.90 -3.51
CA GLY A 195 9.23 30.59 -2.85
C GLY A 195 8.29 30.44 -1.65
N ILE A 196 8.18 31.46 -0.80
CA ILE A 196 7.26 31.48 0.34
C ILE A 196 5.80 31.45 -0.14
N SER A 197 5.45 32.23 -1.16
CA SER A 197 4.08 32.27 -1.70
C SER A 197 3.62 30.90 -2.22
N VAL A 198 4.51 30.20 -2.95
CA VAL A 198 4.26 28.84 -3.43
C VAL A 198 4.15 27.87 -2.26
N CYS A 199 5.04 27.97 -1.26
CA CYS A 199 4.99 27.14 -0.06
C CYS A 199 3.65 27.26 0.67
N VAL A 200 3.16 28.50 0.87
CA VAL A 200 1.85 28.75 1.49
C VAL A 200 0.74 28.08 0.69
N GLY A 201 0.77 28.16 -0.65
CA GLY A 201 -0.17 27.44 -1.51
C GLY A 201 -0.18 25.92 -1.27
N PHE A 202 1.00 25.29 -1.23
CA PHE A 202 1.13 23.85 -0.95
C PHE A 202 0.68 23.46 0.46
N ILE A 203 0.98 24.28 1.47
CA ILE A 203 0.54 24.04 2.84
C ILE A 203 -0.98 24.18 2.95
N LEU A 204 -1.60 25.16 2.28
CA LEU A 204 -3.05 25.28 2.20
C LEU A 204 -3.68 24.04 1.54
N MET A 205 -3.10 23.55 0.43
CA MET A 205 -3.55 22.30 -0.19
C MET A 205 -3.44 21.11 0.77
N ALA A 206 -2.33 20.99 1.51
CA ALA A 206 -2.15 19.94 2.50
C ALA A 206 -3.21 20.01 3.62
N VAL A 207 -3.49 21.22 4.15
CA VAL A 207 -4.52 21.45 5.17
C VAL A 207 -5.91 21.08 4.65
N VAL A 208 -6.26 21.47 3.43
CA VAL A 208 -7.53 21.12 2.80
C VAL A 208 -7.64 19.60 2.66
N LEU A 209 -6.60 18.92 2.19
CA LEU A 209 -6.60 17.47 2.02
C LEU A 209 -6.70 16.73 3.37
N THR A 210 -6.00 17.22 4.40
CA THR A 210 -6.12 16.71 5.77
C THR A 210 -7.54 16.91 6.31
N TYR A 211 -8.16 18.06 6.08
CA TYR A 211 -9.56 18.32 6.47
C TYR A 211 -10.53 17.35 5.78
N ILE A 212 -10.37 17.16 4.46
CA ILE A 212 -11.16 16.20 3.69
C ILE A 212 -10.99 14.79 4.28
N HIS A 213 -9.76 14.37 4.57
CA HIS A 213 -9.46 13.06 5.17
C HIS A 213 -10.18 12.88 6.52
N PHE A 214 -10.08 13.85 7.43
CA PHE A 214 -10.75 13.79 8.73
C PHE A 214 -12.28 13.75 8.60
N LYS A 215 -12.86 14.49 7.65
CA LYS A 215 -14.31 14.44 7.40
C LYS A 215 -14.76 13.08 6.86
N HIS A 216 -14.02 12.50 5.92
CA HIS A 216 -14.32 11.15 5.42
C HIS A 216 -14.21 10.09 6.52
N TRP A 217 -13.17 10.18 7.34
CA TRP A 217 -12.98 9.29 8.48
C TRP A 217 -14.12 9.40 9.49
N GLY A 218 -14.52 10.63 9.84
CA GLY A 218 -15.63 10.87 10.78
C GLY A 218 -16.96 10.28 10.30
N ILE A 219 -17.30 10.49 9.02
CA ILE A 219 -18.53 9.91 8.44
C ILE A 219 -18.45 8.39 8.42
N PHE A 220 -17.31 7.82 8.05
CA PHE A 220 -17.10 6.38 8.06
C PHE A 220 -17.30 5.79 9.46
N GLU A 221 -16.69 6.40 10.48
CA GLU A 221 -16.77 5.95 11.86
C GLU A 221 -18.21 6.01 12.40
N GLU A 222 -18.95 7.08 12.08
CA GLU A 222 -20.36 7.22 12.47
C GLU A 222 -21.22 6.08 11.88
N ARG A 223 -21.10 5.84 10.56
CA ARG A 223 -21.84 4.75 9.90
C ARG A 223 -21.42 3.38 10.43
N TYR A 224 -20.13 3.18 10.68
CA TYR A 224 -19.62 1.94 11.23
C TYR A 224 -20.16 1.65 12.64
N LYS A 225 -20.26 2.68 13.49
CA LYS A 225 -20.86 2.56 14.83
C LYS A 225 -22.33 2.15 14.78
N LEU A 226 -23.11 2.68 13.83
CA LEU A 226 -24.51 2.30 13.63
C LEU A 226 -24.67 0.85 13.14
N LEU A 227 -23.70 0.32 12.39
CA LEU A 227 -23.72 -1.06 11.89
C LEU A 227 -23.34 -2.10 12.96
N LYS A 228 -22.54 -1.72 13.96
CA LYS A 228 -22.01 -2.65 14.96
C LYS A 228 -23.09 -3.43 15.75
N PRO A 229 -24.19 -2.82 16.24
CA PRO A 229 -25.26 -3.56 16.92
C PRO A 229 -25.93 -4.60 16.02
N ASN A 230 -26.21 -4.24 14.76
CA ASN A 230 -26.84 -5.16 13.80
C ASN A 230 -25.93 -6.36 13.51
N LEU A 231 -24.61 -6.14 13.47
CA LEU A 231 -23.65 -7.23 13.31
C LEU A 231 -23.65 -8.21 14.50
N HIS A 232 -23.80 -7.70 15.73
CA HIS A 232 -23.90 -8.55 16.92
C HIS A 232 -25.18 -9.37 16.91
N GLN A 233 -26.32 -8.74 16.58
CA GLN A 233 -27.59 -9.45 16.45
C GLN A 233 -27.52 -10.59 15.44
N HIS A 234 -26.87 -10.36 14.28
CA HIS A 234 -26.71 -11.41 13.28
C HIS A 234 -25.80 -12.55 13.77
N HIS A 235 -24.76 -12.26 14.55
CA HIS A 235 -23.90 -13.27 15.16
C HIS A 235 -24.69 -14.13 16.17
N ASP A 236 -25.49 -13.50 17.03
CA ASP A 236 -26.32 -14.20 18.02
C ASP A 236 -27.37 -15.10 17.35
N VAL A 237 -27.95 -14.64 16.23
CA VAL A 237 -28.89 -15.44 15.43
C VAL A 237 -28.19 -16.66 14.82
N LEU A 238 -26.97 -16.51 14.29
CA LEU A 238 -26.21 -17.65 13.75
C LEU A 238 -25.82 -18.65 14.85
N ASP A 239 -25.43 -18.17 16.03
CA ASP A 239 -25.10 -19.03 17.18
C ASP A 239 -26.33 -19.78 17.71
N THR A 240 -27.50 -19.13 17.72
CA THR A 240 -28.75 -19.81 18.12
C THR A 240 -29.20 -20.83 17.08
N MET A 241 -28.97 -20.60 15.79
CA MET A 241 -29.25 -21.58 14.73
C MET A 241 -28.27 -22.77 14.75
N SER A 242 -26.99 -22.55 15.04
CA SER A 242 -25.98 -23.62 15.08
C SER A 242 -26.21 -24.61 16.24
N ARG A 243 -26.69 -24.12 17.38
CA ARG A 243 -27.04 -24.94 18.57
C ARG A 243 -28.30 -25.79 18.40
N ARG A 244 -29.13 -25.53 17.38
CA ARG A 244 -30.39 -26.25 17.14
C ARG A 244 -30.24 -27.47 16.23
N LYS A 245 -29.02 -27.78 15.79
CA LYS A 245 -28.67 -29.00 15.03
C LYS A 245 -27.94 -29.98 15.94
#